data_AF-A0A2S4PWU3-F1
#
_entry.id   AF-A0A2S4PWU3-F1
#
_cell.length_a   1.000
_cell.length_b   1.000
_cell.length_c   1.000
_cell.angle_alpha   90.00
_cell.angle_beta   90.00
_cell.angle_gamma   90.00
#
_symmetry.space_group_name_H-M   'P 1'
#
loop_
_entity.id
_entity.type
_entity.pdbx_description
1 polymer ?
#
loop_
_entity_poly.entity_id
_entity_poly.type
_entity_poly.pdbx_seq_one_letter_code
_entity_poly.pdbx_strand_id
1 'polypeptide(L)'
;MANSKISRYEYVKLFEQSDILLPNTWLVVRIDGRGFHKFSNRFSFEKPNDRRNLDLMNNAAKAVMTDIRDIVMGYGVSDEYSKLLSTVVSTFTSYYIHLWPNHFADVSLSPPLPTFDGRIVQYPSKENLRDYLSWRQVD
;
A
#
# COMPACT_ATOMS: atom_id res chain seq x y z
N MET A 1 -9.56 -43.63 7.82
CA MET A 1 -8.85 -42.32 7.91
C MET A 1 -9.89 -41.21 7.89
N ALA A 2 -9.59 -40.03 8.42
CA ALA A 2 -10.60 -39.13 8.99
C ALA A 2 -11.60 -38.53 7.97
N ASN A 3 -12.90 -38.69 8.25
CA ASN A 3 -13.95 -37.88 7.63
C ASN A 3 -13.92 -36.47 8.24
N SER A 4 -13.34 -35.52 7.51
CA SER A 4 -13.49 -34.09 7.84
C SER A 4 -14.97 -33.71 7.74
N LYS A 5 -15.54 -33.15 8.82
CA LYS A 5 -16.87 -32.54 8.78
C LYS A 5 -16.77 -31.19 8.07
N ILE A 6 -16.92 -31.21 6.74
CA ILE A 6 -17.09 -30.01 5.92
C ILE A 6 -18.26 -29.19 6.49
N SER A 7 -18.03 -27.89 6.73
CA SER A 7 -19.04 -27.03 7.33
C SER A 7 -20.20 -26.78 6.37
N ARG A 8 -21.43 -26.62 6.88
CA ARG A 8 -22.64 -26.31 6.08
C ARG A 8 -22.44 -25.09 5.17
N TYR A 9 -21.56 -24.18 5.56
CA TYR A 9 -21.27 -22.93 4.85
C TYR A 9 -19.95 -22.94 4.08
N GLU A 10 -19.21 -24.05 4.05
CA GLU A 10 -17.87 -24.11 3.42
C GLU A 10 -17.90 -23.89 1.90
N TYR A 11 -19.04 -24.16 1.25
CA TYR A 11 -19.26 -23.90 -0.16
C TYR A 11 -19.05 -22.43 -0.56
N VAL A 12 -19.13 -21.47 0.38
CA VAL A 12 -18.91 -20.04 0.06
C VAL A 12 -17.48 -19.75 -0.39
N LYS A 13 -16.49 -20.57 0.00
CA LYS A 13 -15.10 -20.46 -0.45
C LYS A 13 -14.95 -20.71 -1.96
N LEU A 14 -15.89 -21.43 -2.59
CA LEU A 14 -15.88 -21.70 -4.03
C LEU A 14 -16.16 -20.45 -4.88
N PHE A 15 -16.59 -19.35 -4.26
CA PHE A 15 -16.77 -18.05 -4.91
C PHE A 15 -15.52 -17.15 -4.78
N GLU A 16 -14.51 -17.56 -4.00
CA GLU A 16 -13.23 -16.87 -3.96
C GLU A 16 -12.47 -17.13 -5.26
N GLN A 17 -12.07 -16.07 -5.97
CA GLN A 17 -11.23 -16.17 -7.15
C GLN A 17 -9.78 -15.91 -6.75
N SER A 18 -8.87 -16.75 -7.26
CA SER A 18 -7.43 -16.61 -6.98
C SER A 18 -6.80 -15.60 -7.94
N ASP A 19 -6.42 -14.43 -7.42
CA ASP A 19 -5.63 -13.44 -8.13
C ASP A 19 -4.16 -13.88 -8.23
N ILE A 20 -3.90 -14.84 -9.14
CA ILE A 20 -2.56 -15.38 -9.39
C ILE A 20 -1.78 -14.39 -10.26
N LEU A 21 -0.68 -13.87 -9.70
CA LEU A 21 0.24 -12.98 -10.41
C LEU A 21 1.26 -13.80 -11.22
N LEU A 22 1.76 -13.22 -12.32
CA LEU A 22 2.64 -13.88 -13.27
C LEU A 22 4.03 -14.10 -12.65
N PRO A 23 4.52 -15.35 -12.58
CA PRO A 23 5.88 -15.64 -12.13
C PRO A 23 6.93 -14.89 -12.96
N ASN A 24 8.08 -14.60 -12.36
CA ASN A 24 9.22 -13.91 -12.99
C ASN A 24 8.90 -12.50 -13.52
N THR A 25 7.89 -11.82 -12.96
CA THR A 25 7.62 -10.39 -13.23
C THR A 25 8.03 -9.52 -12.05
N TRP A 26 8.37 -8.26 -12.33
CA TRP A 26 8.47 -7.21 -11.33
C TRP A 26 7.07 -6.72 -11.02
N LEU A 27 6.55 -7.00 -9.82
CA LEU A 27 5.34 -6.32 -9.39
C LEU A 27 5.70 -4.92 -8.88
N VAL A 28 4.75 -3.99 -8.93
CA VAL A 28 4.89 -2.63 -8.41
C VAL A 28 3.61 -2.31 -7.67
N VAL A 29 3.72 -2.08 -6.36
CA VAL A 29 2.59 -1.67 -5.52
C VAL A 29 2.54 -0.15 -5.49
N ARG A 30 1.51 0.43 -6.12
CA ARG A 30 1.25 1.87 -6.07
C ARG A 30 0.19 2.16 -5.00
N ILE A 31 0.52 3.01 -4.04
CA ILE A 31 -0.37 3.50 -2.99
C ILE A 31 -0.83 4.91 -3.35
N ASP A 32 -2.13 5.19 -3.20
CA ASP A 32 -2.77 6.46 -3.57
C ASP A 32 -3.71 6.94 -2.45
N GLY A 33 -3.78 8.24 -2.19
CA GLY A 33 -4.57 8.81 -1.09
C GLY A 33 -6.04 9.04 -1.48
N ARG A 34 -6.99 8.30 -0.90
CA ARG A 34 -8.41 8.45 -1.26
C ARG A 34 -8.91 9.84 -0.86
N GLY A 35 -9.29 10.64 -1.86
CA GLY A 35 -9.80 11.99 -1.65
C GLY A 35 -8.75 12.95 -1.06
N PHE A 36 -7.46 12.73 -1.33
CA PHE A 36 -6.36 13.46 -0.68
C PHE A 36 -6.45 14.99 -0.83
N HIS A 37 -7.05 15.51 -1.91
CA HIS A 37 -7.37 16.94 -2.02
C HIS A 37 -8.22 17.45 -0.86
N LYS A 38 -9.33 16.78 -0.53
CA LYS A 38 -10.22 17.16 0.59
C LYS A 38 -9.50 17.03 1.93
N PHE A 39 -8.70 15.98 2.09
CA PHE A 39 -7.86 15.77 3.28
C PHE A 39 -6.85 16.89 3.47
N SER A 40 -6.08 17.22 2.43
CA SER A 40 -5.07 18.28 2.44
C SER A 40 -5.64 19.66 2.74
N ASN A 41 -6.86 19.95 2.26
CA ASN A 41 -7.53 21.22 2.54
C ASN A 41 -8.06 21.29 3.98
N ARG A 42 -8.51 20.15 4.54
CA ARG A 42 -9.01 20.05 5.93
C ARG A 42 -7.90 20.25 6.96
N PHE A 43 -6.72 19.67 6.71
CA PHE A 43 -5.56 19.76 7.61
C PHE A 43 -4.60 20.89 7.21
N SER A 44 -5.06 21.85 6.39
CA SER A 44 -4.34 23.07 6.01
C SER A 44 -2.91 22.81 5.50
N PHE A 45 -2.77 21.87 4.56
CA PHE A 45 -1.49 21.54 3.94
C PHE A 45 -0.99 22.67 3.06
N GLU A 46 0.31 22.96 3.15
CA GLU A 46 0.99 23.92 2.30
C GLU A 46 0.89 23.52 0.81
N LYS A 47 0.82 24.53 -0.07
CA LYS A 47 0.72 24.36 -1.52
C LYS A 47 1.95 24.99 -2.21
N PRO A 48 2.50 24.37 -3.27
CA PRO A 48 2.02 23.14 -3.92
C PRO A 48 2.30 21.86 -3.10
N ASN A 49 3.35 21.86 -2.28
CA ASN A 49 3.84 20.69 -1.57
C ASN A 49 4.01 20.97 -0.07
N ASP A 50 3.39 20.16 0.79
CA ASP A 50 3.62 20.20 2.24
C ASP A 50 4.73 19.23 2.64
N ARG A 51 5.85 19.76 3.13
CA ARG A 51 7.02 18.96 3.48
C ARG A 51 6.74 18.00 4.63
N ARG A 52 5.91 18.37 5.61
CA ARG A 52 5.56 17.50 6.75
C ARG A 52 4.85 16.25 6.28
N ASN A 53 3.92 16.41 5.33
CA ASN A 53 3.23 15.30 4.70
C ASN A 53 4.17 14.42 3.87
N LEU A 54 5.06 15.02 3.06
CA LEU A 54 6.02 14.26 2.26
C LEU A 54 6.96 13.43 3.14
N ASP A 55 7.50 14.03 4.21
CA ASP A 55 8.37 13.34 5.16
C ASP A 55 7.59 12.26 5.95
N LEU A 56 6.32 12.49 6.28
CA LEU A 56 5.43 11.48 6.88
C LEU A 56 5.21 10.28 5.96
N MET A 57 4.88 10.52 4.68
CA MET A 57 4.70 9.46 3.68
C MET A 57 5.99 8.68 3.45
N ASN A 58 7.14 9.37 3.38
CA ASN A 58 8.45 8.75 3.24
C ASN A 58 8.81 7.87 4.44
N ASN A 59 8.51 8.31 5.66
CA ASN A 59 8.79 7.54 6.87
C ASN A 59 7.82 6.35 7.03
N ALA A 60 6.55 6.51 6.69
CA ALA A 60 5.60 5.40 6.62
C ALA A 60 6.02 4.35 5.57
N ALA A 61 6.47 4.78 4.38
CA ALA A 61 6.99 3.88 3.35
C ALA A 61 8.24 3.11 3.84
N LYS A 62 9.22 3.79 4.44
CA LYS A 62 10.41 3.13 5.03
C LYS A 62 10.04 2.10 6.10
N ALA A 63 9.04 2.40 6.93
CA ALA A 63 8.57 1.49 7.96
C ALA A 63 7.93 0.23 7.34
N VAL A 64 7.05 0.38 6.34
CA VAL A 64 6.49 -0.74 5.56
C VAL A 64 7.60 -1.60 4.93
N MET A 65 8.62 -0.98 4.33
CA MET A 65 9.76 -1.69 3.75
C MET A 65 10.61 -2.44 4.78
N THR A 66 10.66 -1.98 6.03
CA THR A 66 11.43 -2.61 7.10
C THR A 66 10.69 -3.80 7.69
N ASP A 67 9.36 -3.69 7.81
CA ASP A 67 8.49 -4.68 8.43
C ASP A 67 8.23 -5.88 7.48
N ILE A 68 7.93 -5.60 6.21
CA ILE A 68 7.70 -6.61 5.17
C ILE A 68 9.05 -6.97 4.52
N ARG A 69 9.90 -7.72 5.24
CA ARG A 69 11.32 -8.00 4.92
C ARG A 69 11.65 -8.55 3.53
N ASP A 70 10.68 -9.14 2.85
CA ASP A 70 10.84 -9.64 1.48
C ASP A 70 10.94 -8.50 0.43
N ILE A 71 10.81 -7.24 0.87
CA ILE A 71 10.92 -6.00 0.10
C ILE A 71 12.42 -5.65 -0.14
N VAL A 72 12.97 -6.09 -1.29
CA VAL A 72 14.42 -6.05 -1.62
C VAL A 72 14.88 -4.68 -2.15
N MET A 73 14.03 -4.00 -2.92
CA MET A 73 14.03 -2.53 -3.00
C MET A 73 12.73 -2.07 -2.34
N GLY A 74 12.07 -0.98 -2.72
CA GLY A 74 10.66 -0.73 -2.36
C GLY A 74 9.68 -1.68 -3.06
N TYR A 75 9.96 -2.98 -3.08
CA TYR A 75 9.15 -4.02 -3.70
C TYR A 75 9.56 -5.46 -3.25
N GLY A 76 8.59 -6.36 -2.99
CA GLY A 76 8.87 -7.65 -2.32
C GLY A 76 7.94 -8.86 -2.56
N VAL A 77 8.52 -9.99 -2.20
CA VAL A 77 8.09 -11.41 -2.22
C VAL A 77 7.20 -11.71 -0.97
N SER A 78 6.54 -12.84 -0.69
CA SER A 78 6.14 -14.04 -1.47
C SER A 78 4.66 -14.40 -1.22
N ASP A 79 4.20 -15.47 -1.85
CA ASP A 79 3.23 -16.49 -1.37
C ASP A 79 1.98 -16.04 -0.58
N GLU A 80 1.34 -14.92 -0.93
CA GLU A 80 -0.11 -14.69 -0.68
C GLU A 80 -0.64 -13.46 -1.46
N TYR A 81 -0.71 -13.56 -2.79
CA TYR A 81 -0.81 -12.36 -3.66
C TYR A 81 -2.10 -11.54 -3.57
N SER A 82 -3.26 -12.12 -3.24
CA SER A 82 -4.49 -11.36 -2.96
C SER A 82 -4.45 -10.61 -1.62
N LYS A 83 -3.56 -10.99 -0.71
CA LYS A 83 -3.34 -10.30 0.58
C LYS A 83 -2.15 -9.33 0.54
N LEU A 84 -1.18 -9.49 -0.36
CA LEU A 84 -0.02 -8.59 -0.47
C LEU A 84 -0.46 -7.12 -0.57
N LEU A 85 -1.43 -6.82 -1.42
CA LEU A 85 -1.91 -5.45 -1.61
C LEU A 85 -2.59 -4.88 -0.37
N SER A 86 -3.49 -5.65 0.25
CA SER A 86 -4.24 -5.21 1.43
C SER A 86 -3.33 -5.10 2.67
N THR A 87 -2.36 -5.99 2.82
CA THR A 87 -1.29 -5.88 3.84
C THR A 87 -0.46 -4.61 3.63
N VAL A 88 0.11 -4.39 2.44
CA VAL A 88 0.94 -3.18 2.17
C VAL A 88 0.14 -1.89 2.41
N VAL A 89 -1.09 -1.80 1.91
CA VAL A 89 -1.94 -0.61 2.09
C VAL A 89 -2.37 -0.40 3.54
N SER A 90 -2.72 -1.47 4.27
CA SER A 90 -3.12 -1.36 5.68
C SER A 90 -1.95 -1.03 6.60
N THR A 91 -0.79 -1.67 6.41
CA THR A 91 0.45 -1.35 7.15
C THR A 91 0.90 0.08 6.86
N PHE A 92 0.83 0.55 5.60
CA PHE A 92 1.10 1.96 5.27
C PHE A 92 0.12 2.92 5.96
N THR A 93 -1.18 2.61 5.94
CA THR A 93 -2.22 3.42 6.61
C THR A 93 -1.97 3.47 8.13
N SER A 94 -1.60 2.35 8.74
CA SER A 94 -1.26 2.23 10.15
C SER A 94 -0.05 3.11 10.51
N TYR A 95 1.07 3.00 9.77
CA TYR A 95 2.24 3.83 10.01
C TYR A 95 1.99 5.31 9.74
N TYR A 96 1.19 5.67 8.72
CA TYR A 96 0.82 7.06 8.45
C TYR A 96 0.05 7.67 9.63
N ILE A 97 -0.89 6.93 10.24
CA ILE A 97 -1.63 7.37 11.44
C ILE A 97 -0.72 7.41 12.68
N HIS A 98 0.11 6.39 12.88
CA HIS A 98 1.01 6.27 14.03
C HIS A 98 2.09 7.38 14.04
N LEU A 99 2.66 7.70 12.88
CA LEU A 99 3.71 8.71 12.74
C LEU A 99 3.15 10.13 12.61
N TRP A 100 1.85 10.31 12.38
CA TRP A 100 1.23 11.63 12.21
C TRP A 100 1.59 12.64 13.32
N PRO A 101 1.54 12.32 14.63
CA PRO A 101 1.89 13.28 15.69
C PRO A 101 3.33 13.76 15.64
N ASN A 102 4.25 12.98 15.04
CA ASN A 102 5.66 13.33 14.90
C ASN A 102 5.89 14.37 13.78
N HIS A 103 4.94 14.49 12.83
CA HIS A 103 5.02 15.38 11.68
C HIS A 103 4.01 16.56 11.77
N PHE A 104 2.91 16.37 12.50
CA PHE A 104 1.82 17.33 12.68
C PHE A 104 1.49 17.47 14.18
N ALA A 105 2.49 17.88 14.98
CA ALA A 105 2.37 18.00 16.44
C ALA A 105 1.21 18.92 16.89
N ASP A 106 0.96 20.00 16.15
CA ASP A 106 -0.07 21.00 16.48
C ASP A 106 -1.48 20.62 16.00
N VAL A 107 -1.64 19.52 15.26
CA VAL A 107 -2.89 19.19 14.54
C VAL A 107 -3.26 17.72 14.72
N SER A 108 -4.19 17.42 15.62
CA SER A 108 -4.68 16.06 15.83
C SER A 108 -5.45 15.49 14.63
N LEU A 109 -5.15 14.25 14.25
CA LEU A 109 -5.99 13.47 13.32
C LEU A 109 -7.42 13.36 13.86
N SER A 110 -8.40 13.49 12.97
CA SER A 110 -9.82 13.38 13.31
C SER A 110 -10.63 12.72 12.17
N PRO A 111 -11.69 11.94 12.46
CA PRO A 111 -12.48 11.25 11.43
C PRO A 111 -13.14 12.20 10.41
N PRO A 112 -13.28 11.81 9.12
CA PRO A 112 -12.78 10.58 8.51
C PRO A 112 -11.25 10.54 8.49
N LEU A 113 -10.71 9.37 8.85
CA LEU A 113 -9.27 9.09 8.86
C LEU A 113 -8.73 8.99 7.42
N PRO A 114 -7.42 9.20 7.21
CA PRO A 114 -6.81 8.98 5.91
C PRO A 114 -7.00 7.51 5.53
N THR A 115 -7.45 7.27 4.30
CA THR A 115 -7.54 5.92 3.73
C THR A 115 -6.80 5.92 2.42
N PHE A 116 -6.10 4.82 2.15
CA PHE A 116 -5.33 4.67 0.94
C PHE A 116 -5.99 3.62 0.03
N ASP A 117 -5.78 3.77 -1.26
CA ASP A 117 -6.07 2.77 -2.27
C ASP A 117 -4.76 2.20 -2.80
N GLY A 118 -4.81 0.97 -3.29
CA GLY A 118 -3.65 0.27 -3.79
C GLY A 118 -3.92 -0.32 -5.17
N ARG A 119 -2.87 -0.46 -5.97
CA ARG A 119 -2.88 -1.38 -7.12
C ARG A 119 -1.53 -2.02 -7.33
N ILE A 120 -1.55 -3.27 -7.79
CA ILE A 120 -0.37 -3.98 -8.26
C ILE A 120 -0.33 -3.88 -9.79
N VAL A 121 0.83 -3.49 -10.33
CA VAL A 121 1.12 -3.56 -11.78
C VAL A 121 2.28 -4.52 -11.99
N GLN A 122 2.25 -5.33 -13.05
CA GLN A 122 3.26 -6.34 -13.34
C GLN A 122 4.09 -5.93 -14.56
N TYR A 123 5.41 -5.90 -14.44
CA TYR A 123 6.35 -5.57 -15.50
C TYR A 123 7.21 -6.79 -15.85
N PRO A 124 7.16 -7.30 -17.08
CA PRO A 124 7.87 -8.53 -17.46
C PRO A 124 9.37 -8.34 -17.66
N SER A 125 9.86 -7.10 -17.77
CA SER A 125 11.28 -6.81 -17.97
C SER A 125 11.79 -5.66 -17.09
N LYS A 126 13.11 -5.56 -16.97
CA LYS A 126 13.77 -4.48 -16.21
C LYS A 126 13.62 -3.14 -16.91
N GLU A 127 13.53 -3.15 -18.24
CA GLU A 127 13.34 -1.99 -19.10
C GLU A 127 11.98 -1.36 -18.80
N ASN A 128 10.90 -2.15 -18.82
CA ASN A 128 9.56 -1.62 -18.51
C ASN A 128 9.45 -1.07 -17.08
N LEU A 129 10.12 -1.70 -16.10
CA LEU A 129 10.20 -1.18 -14.74
C LEU A 129 10.93 0.18 -14.69
N ARG A 130 12.07 0.30 -15.40
CA ARG A 130 12.83 1.55 -15.49
C ARG A 130 12.05 2.66 -16.19
N ASP A 131 11.34 2.34 -17.26
CA ASP A 131 10.48 3.28 -17.99
C ASP A 131 9.36 3.79 -17.09
N TYR A 132 8.69 2.89 -16.34
CA TYR A 132 7.67 3.28 -15.37
C TYR A 132 8.21 4.20 -14.27
N LEU A 133 9.36 3.85 -13.67
CA LEU A 133 9.98 4.67 -12.63
C LEU A 133 10.42 6.05 -13.18
N SER A 134 10.92 6.09 -14.42
CA SER A 134 11.34 7.33 -15.08
C SER A 134 10.14 8.22 -15.41
N TRP A 135 9.04 7.64 -15.90
CA TRP A 135 7.77 8.37 -16.09
C TRP A 135 7.27 8.96 -14.76
N ARG A 136 7.27 8.16 -13.69
CA ARG A 136 6.87 8.61 -12.34
C ARG A 136 7.80 9.62 -11.66
N GLN A 137 8.97 9.89 -12.24
CA GLN A 137 9.88 10.96 -11.81
C GLN A 137 9.61 12.28 -12.54
N VAL A 138 8.96 12.23 -13.70
CA VAL A 138 8.60 13.41 -14.52
C VAL A 138 7.18 13.91 -14.22
N ASP A 139 6.28 13.00 -13.82
CA ASP A 139 4.92 13.25 -13.28
C ASP A 139 4.92 13.74 -11.81
#